data_AF-A0AAN8TEQ4-F1
#
_entry.id   AF-A0AAN8TEQ4-F1
#
_cell.length_a   1.000
_cell.length_b   1.000
_cell.length_c   1.000
_cell.angle_alpha   90.00
_cell.angle_beta   90.00
_cell.angle_gamma   90.00
#
_symmetry.space_group_name_H-M   'P 1'
#
loop_
_entity.id
_entity.type
_entity.pdbx_description
1 polymer ?
#
loop_
_entity_poly.entity_id
_entity_poly.type
_entity_poly.pdbx_seq_one_letter_code
_entity_poly.pdbx_strand_id
1 'polypeptide(L)'
;MKICRHILIWVEEQTYWIASRFLMLGFELDLYSTGEFCMVYWYMYIILIKLAERTHMRAMTSNEISKKKGKKKRDLVKDGGKDDQLPPAILFLQCHVYLAEGLTMMLAALRNERQIYLSTGPFNSEHERFVQHFELLLKACLPDHVSYYSFVETTAHARLSSVSMYNCFKETQRIAKELRSNFSNDSDKMAELRRIEQVAEHNSVALSLISRLGAVDASLKVQFEFSHHPFFATAVVKRS
;
A
#
# COMPACT_ATOMS: atom_id res chain seq x y z
N MET A 1 27.36 -14.43 14.89
CA MET A 1 26.86 -13.98 13.57
C MET A 1 25.35 -14.22 13.36
N LYS A 2 24.80 -15.43 13.58
CA LYS A 2 23.36 -15.69 13.32
C LYS A 2 22.41 -14.79 14.13
N ILE A 3 22.67 -14.59 15.42
CA ILE A 3 21.83 -13.72 16.26
C ILE A 3 21.85 -12.26 15.80
N CYS A 4 23.02 -11.74 15.40
CA CYS A 4 23.16 -10.39 14.83
C CYS A 4 22.29 -10.23 13.57
N ARG A 5 22.22 -11.27 12.71
CA ARG A 5 21.36 -11.25 11.51
C ARG A 5 19.87 -11.21 11.85
N HIS A 6 19.44 -11.92 12.90
CA HIS A 6 18.03 -11.90 13.32
C HIS A 6 17.64 -10.55 13.92
N ILE A 7 18.53 -9.99 14.75
CA ILE A 7 18.35 -8.66 15.33
C ILE A 7 18.30 -7.62 14.21
N LEU A 8 19.19 -7.70 13.23
CA LEU A 8 19.20 -6.77 12.10
C LEU A 8 17.88 -6.81 11.31
N ILE A 9 17.41 -8.00 10.92
CA ILE A 9 16.13 -8.16 10.20
C ILE A 9 14.97 -7.59 11.03
N TRP A 10 14.98 -7.83 12.35
CA TRP A 10 13.97 -7.30 13.25
C TRP A 10 14.01 -5.77 13.32
N VAL A 11 15.20 -5.18 13.48
CA VAL A 11 15.39 -3.71 13.52
C VAL A 11 14.92 -3.09 12.20
N GLU A 12 15.29 -3.66 11.06
CA GLU A 12 14.84 -3.19 9.75
C GLU A 12 13.31 -3.24 9.64
N GLU A 13 12.68 -4.35 10.01
CA GLU A 13 11.21 -4.47 10.03
C GLU A 13 10.56 -3.41 10.93
N GLN A 14 11.08 -3.20 12.15
CA GLN A 14 10.55 -2.17 13.05
C GLN A 14 10.72 -0.77 12.47
N THR A 15 11.82 -0.52 11.76
CA THR A 15 12.09 0.77 11.13
C THR A 15 11.08 1.07 10.03
N TYR A 16 10.75 0.07 9.20
CA TYR A 16 9.69 0.22 8.19
C TYR A 16 8.29 0.34 8.79
N TRP A 17 8.01 -0.30 9.93
CA TRP A 17 6.77 -0.07 10.69
C TRP A 17 6.67 1.38 11.20
N ILE A 18 7.77 1.94 11.70
CA ILE A 18 7.80 3.34 12.15
C ILE A 18 7.59 4.28 10.96
N ALA A 19 8.27 4.03 9.84
CA ALA A 19 8.12 4.83 8.63
C ALA A 19 6.68 4.79 8.07
N SER A 20 6.04 3.62 8.07
CA SER A 20 4.64 3.49 7.61
C SER A 20 3.69 4.27 8.51
N ARG A 21 3.85 4.17 9.84
CA ARG A 21 3.03 4.93 10.79
C ARG A 21 3.27 6.44 10.71
N PHE A 22 4.52 6.86 10.48
CA PHE A 22 4.85 8.27 10.25
C PHE A 22 4.06 8.85 9.07
N LEU A 23 3.99 8.12 7.95
CA LEU A 23 3.21 8.53 6.78
C LEU A 23 1.71 8.51 7.03
N MET A 24 1.19 7.48 7.73
CA MET A 24 -0.24 7.39 8.07
C MET A 24 -0.68 8.54 8.98
N LEU A 25 0.16 8.92 9.95
CA LEU A 25 -0.11 10.02 10.87
C LEU A 25 -0.29 11.36 10.14
N GLY A 26 0.38 11.57 9.01
CA GLY A 26 0.18 12.77 8.21
C GLY A 26 -1.23 12.90 7.64
N PHE A 27 -1.92 11.79 7.37
CA PHE A 27 -3.35 11.82 7.00
C PHE A 27 -4.22 12.11 8.21
N GLU A 28 -3.97 11.47 9.35
CA GLU A 28 -4.76 11.69 10.58
C GLU A 28 -4.68 13.13 11.10
N LEU A 29 -3.57 13.81 10.81
CA LEU A 29 -3.32 15.20 11.17
C LEU A 29 -3.65 16.19 10.05
N ASP A 30 -4.28 15.75 8.95
CA ASP A 30 -4.63 16.57 7.78
C ASP A 30 -3.45 17.39 7.21
N LEU A 31 -2.24 16.81 7.22
CA LEU A 31 -1.01 17.47 6.75
C LEU A 31 -0.84 17.40 5.22
N TYR A 32 -1.61 16.56 4.55
CA TYR A 32 -1.53 16.35 3.11
C TYR A 32 -2.71 17.00 2.39
N SER A 33 -2.42 17.86 1.42
CA SER A 33 -3.40 18.32 0.46
C SER A 33 -3.68 17.25 -0.61
N THR A 34 -4.83 17.32 -1.27
CA THR A 34 -5.21 16.34 -2.29
C THR A 34 -4.23 16.29 -3.47
N GLY A 35 -3.54 17.41 -3.77
CA GLY A 35 -2.49 17.49 -4.79
C GLY A 35 -1.19 16.73 -4.42
N GLU A 36 -1.05 16.30 -3.18
CA GLU A 36 0.12 15.58 -2.65
C GLU A 36 -0.16 14.10 -2.42
N PHE A 37 -1.43 13.67 -2.47
CA PHE A 37 -1.80 12.27 -2.23
C PHE A 37 -1.02 11.30 -3.13
N CYS A 38 -0.77 11.66 -4.39
CA CYS A 38 -0.05 10.79 -5.32
C CYS A 38 1.37 10.47 -4.82
N MET A 39 2.14 11.47 -4.38
CA MET A 39 3.50 11.25 -3.87
C MET A 39 3.50 10.54 -2.52
N VAL A 40 2.54 10.84 -1.65
CA VAL A 40 2.42 10.21 -0.33
C VAL A 40 2.05 8.74 -0.44
N TYR A 41 1.05 8.40 -1.25
CA TYR A 41 0.71 6.99 -1.49
C TYR A 41 1.83 6.25 -2.21
N TRP A 42 2.55 6.89 -3.13
CA TRP A 42 3.69 6.27 -3.80
C TRP A 42 4.79 5.91 -2.80
N TYR A 43 5.13 6.85 -1.92
CA TYR A 43 6.13 6.62 -0.89
C TYR A 43 5.67 5.54 0.10
N MET A 44 4.41 5.60 0.53
CA MET A 44 3.79 4.62 1.41
C MET A 44 3.82 3.21 0.79
N TYR A 45 3.50 3.10 -0.49
CA TYR A 45 3.56 1.85 -1.25
C TYR A 45 4.96 1.22 -1.20
N ILE A 46 6.02 1.99 -1.45
CA ILE A 46 7.40 1.47 -1.42
C ILE A 46 7.79 1.04 -0.01
N ILE A 47 7.45 1.84 1.00
CA ILE A 47 7.67 1.50 2.42
C ILE A 47 6.94 0.19 2.78
N LEU A 48 5.70 0.02 2.34
CA LEU A 48 4.90 -1.19 2.61
C LEU A 48 5.47 -2.42 1.91
N ILE A 49 6.02 -2.29 0.69
CA ILE A 49 6.75 -3.39 0.03
C ILE A 49 7.93 -3.82 0.90
N LYS A 50 8.77 -2.88 1.33
CA LYS A 50 9.93 -3.19 2.17
C LYS A 50 9.53 -3.77 3.52
N LEU A 51 8.44 -3.28 4.10
CA LEU A 51 7.88 -3.86 5.31
C LEU A 51 7.45 -5.31 5.10
N ALA A 52 6.74 -5.62 4.01
CA ALA A 52 6.32 -6.98 3.67
C ALA A 52 7.52 -7.90 3.42
N GLU A 53 8.54 -7.44 2.68
CA GLU A 53 9.80 -8.16 2.48
C GLU A 53 10.47 -8.53 3.80
N ARG A 54 10.63 -7.56 4.72
CA ARG A 54 11.29 -7.80 6.02
C ARG A 54 10.47 -8.69 6.93
N THR A 55 9.15 -8.53 6.93
CA THR A 55 8.22 -9.42 7.66
C THR A 55 8.34 -10.87 7.16
N HIS A 56 8.38 -11.06 5.83
CA HIS A 56 8.59 -12.39 5.23
C HIS A 56 9.92 -13.01 5.64
N MET A 57 11.02 -12.25 5.54
CA MET A 57 12.35 -12.72 5.94
C MET A 57 12.41 -13.12 7.42
N ARG A 58 11.76 -12.37 8.31
CA ARG A 58 11.67 -12.73 9.73
C ARG A 58 10.87 -14.01 9.96
N ALA A 59 9.75 -14.19 9.26
CA ALA A 59 8.93 -15.40 9.35
C ALA A 59 9.73 -16.64 8.93
N MET A 60 10.45 -16.57 7.79
CA MET A 60 11.31 -17.66 7.32
C MET A 60 12.41 -18.00 8.33
N THR A 61 13.05 -16.99 8.90
CA THR A 61 14.15 -17.19 9.86
C THR A 61 13.66 -17.83 11.16
N SER A 62 12.45 -17.49 11.61
CA SER A 62 11.82 -18.08 12.80
C SER A 62 11.48 -19.56 12.59
N ASN A 63 11.01 -19.92 11.38
CA ASN A 63 10.70 -21.31 11.00
C ASN A 63 11.94 -22.20 10.91
N GLU A 64 13.11 -21.67 10.56
CA GLU A 64 14.37 -22.46 10.60
C GLU A 64 14.79 -22.85 12.02
N ILE A 65 14.49 -22.01 13.02
CA ILE A 65 14.80 -22.28 14.42
C ILE A 65 13.87 -23.37 14.98
N SER A 66 12.58 -23.32 14.64
CA SER A 66 11.59 -24.32 15.10
C SER A 66 11.85 -25.70 14.51
N LYS A 67 12.20 -25.80 13.22
CA LYS A 67 12.59 -27.07 12.57
C LYS A 67 13.84 -27.73 13.20
N LYS A 68 14.76 -26.94 13.79
CA LYS A 68 15.97 -27.47 14.46
C LYS A 68 15.73 -27.95 15.89
N LYS A 69 14.76 -27.38 16.61
CA LYS A 69 14.39 -27.84 17.97
C LYS A 69 13.56 -29.12 17.98
N GLY A 70 12.89 -29.48 16.88
CA GLY A 70 12.01 -30.65 16.78
C GLY A 70 12.67 -32.01 16.51
N LYS A 71 14.01 -32.11 16.42
CA LYS A 71 14.71 -33.35 16.02
C LYS A 71 14.89 -34.41 17.13
N LYS A 72 13.93 -34.51 18.06
CA LYS A 72 13.81 -35.65 19.01
C LYS A 72 12.33 -35.96 19.27
N LYS A 73 11.70 -36.70 18.34
CA LYS A 73 10.93 -37.96 18.56
C LYS A 73 10.18 -38.30 17.25
N ARG A 74 10.16 -39.59 16.93
CA ARG A 74 9.73 -40.19 15.66
C ARG A 74 8.21 -40.32 15.49
N ASP A 75 7.85 -40.42 14.21
CA ASP A 75 6.71 -41.09 13.56
C ASP A 75 5.30 -40.51 13.70
N LEU A 76 4.69 -40.12 12.56
CA LEU A 76 3.36 -40.52 12.08
C LEU A 76 2.95 -39.71 10.82
N VAL A 77 2.54 -40.45 9.79
CA VAL A 77 1.45 -40.18 8.82
C VAL A 77 1.54 -38.93 7.91
N LYS A 78 1.58 -39.27 6.62
CA LYS A 78 1.26 -38.52 5.41
C LYS A 78 0.05 -37.57 5.59
N ASP A 79 0.25 -36.28 5.38
CA ASP A 79 -0.78 -35.38 4.84
C ASP A 79 -0.14 -34.37 3.90
N GLY A 80 -0.76 -34.22 2.73
CA GLY A 80 -0.19 -33.53 1.57
C GLY A 80 -0.41 -32.02 1.59
N GLY A 81 0.45 -31.32 0.86
CA GLY A 81 0.06 -30.13 0.09
C GLY A 81 -0.30 -28.86 0.85
N LYS A 82 0.28 -28.57 2.01
CA LYS A 82 0.14 -27.27 2.69
C LYS A 82 1.47 -26.54 2.85
N ASP A 83 2.21 -26.25 1.77
CA ASP A 83 3.57 -25.71 1.96
C ASP A 83 4.02 -24.61 0.98
N ASP A 84 3.12 -23.80 0.42
CA ASP A 84 3.50 -22.60 -0.37
C ASP A 84 2.62 -21.34 -0.14
N GLN A 85 1.65 -21.37 0.78
CA GLN A 85 0.82 -20.19 1.03
C GLN A 85 1.54 -19.18 1.94
N LEU A 86 1.56 -17.92 1.49
CA LEU A 86 2.12 -16.81 2.27
C LEU A 86 1.39 -16.70 3.63
N PRO A 87 2.12 -16.49 4.73
CA PRO A 87 1.51 -16.25 6.04
C PRO A 87 0.43 -15.15 6.00
N PRO A 88 -0.70 -15.30 6.74
CA PRO A 88 -1.80 -14.32 6.71
C PRO A 88 -1.38 -12.88 7.02
N ALA A 89 -0.39 -12.68 7.89
CA ALA A 89 0.14 -11.34 8.18
C ALA A 89 0.78 -10.66 6.96
N ILE A 90 1.39 -11.44 6.06
CA ILE A 90 2.06 -10.93 4.86
C ILE A 90 1.03 -10.66 3.76
N LEU A 91 0.05 -11.55 3.59
CA LEU A 91 -1.12 -11.31 2.74
C LEU A 91 -1.87 -10.04 3.17
N PHE A 92 -1.96 -9.79 4.48
CA PHE A 92 -2.58 -8.57 5.01
C PHE A 92 -1.78 -7.31 4.66
N LEU A 93 -0.44 -7.35 4.78
CA LEU A 93 0.43 -6.28 4.29
C LEU A 93 0.30 -6.09 2.78
N GLN A 94 0.15 -7.16 1.99
CA GLN A 94 -0.08 -7.07 0.56
C GLN A 94 -1.37 -6.34 0.21
N CYS A 95 -2.44 -6.48 1.01
CA CYS A 95 -3.65 -5.67 0.82
C CYS A 95 -3.35 -4.16 0.93
N HIS A 96 -2.52 -3.76 1.89
CA HIS A 96 -2.11 -2.36 2.04
C HIS A 96 -1.22 -1.89 0.88
N VAL A 97 -0.28 -2.74 0.44
CA VAL A 97 0.57 -2.48 -0.72
C VAL A 97 -0.30 -2.22 -1.96
N TYR A 98 -1.25 -3.11 -2.26
CA TYR A 98 -2.13 -2.95 -3.42
C TYR A 98 -3.06 -1.75 -3.32
N LEU A 99 -3.56 -1.39 -2.12
CA LEU A 99 -4.32 -0.16 -1.95
C LEU A 99 -3.46 1.08 -2.24
N ALA A 100 -2.27 1.16 -1.64
CA ALA A 100 -1.36 2.29 -1.83
C ALA A 100 -0.92 2.42 -3.30
N GLU A 101 -0.59 1.30 -3.94
CA GLU A 101 -0.24 1.24 -5.37
C GLU A 101 -1.41 1.66 -6.25
N GLY A 102 -2.60 1.10 -6.01
CA GLY A 102 -3.81 1.42 -6.77
C GLY A 102 -4.16 2.90 -6.68
N LEU A 103 -4.08 3.49 -5.48
CA LEU A 103 -4.30 4.92 -5.27
C LEU A 103 -3.23 5.78 -5.96
N THR A 104 -1.95 5.40 -5.83
CA THR A 104 -0.84 6.07 -6.52
C THR A 104 -1.09 6.13 -8.02
N MET A 105 -1.36 4.98 -8.63
CA MET A 105 -1.51 4.86 -10.08
C MET A 105 -2.80 5.50 -10.58
N MET A 106 -3.90 5.40 -9.82
CA MET A 106 -5.15 6.08 -10.14
C MET A 106 -4.99 7.61 -10.11
N LEU A 107 -4.36 8.15 -9.06
CA LEU A 107 -4.09 9.59 -8.95
C LEU A 107 -3.14 10.08 -10.04
N ALA A 108 -2.08 9.32 -10.32
CA ALA A 108 -1.14 9.63 -11.40
C ALA A 108 -1.83 9.65 -12.77
N ALA A 109 -2.67 8.65 -13.06
CA ALA A 109 -3.43 8.60 -14.32
C ALA A 109 -4.42 9.76 -14.46
N LEU A 110 -5.13 10.11 -13.38
CA LEU A 110 -6.02 11.28 -13.34
C LEU A 110 -5.25 12.59 -13.57
N ARG A 111 -4.07 12.74 -12.96
CA ARG A 111 -3.19 13.89 -13.17
C ARG A 111 -2.75 13.98 -14.64
N ASN A 112 -2.26 12.88 -15.20
CA ASN A 112 -1.69 12.84 -16.54
C ASN A 112 -2.74 13.08 -17.63
N GLU A 113 -3.92 12.48 -17.51
CA GLU A 113 -4.95 12.52 -18.57
C GLU A 113 -5.96 13.66 -18.40
N ARG A 114 -6.21 14.11 -17.16
CA ARG A 114 -7.27 15.10 -16.87
C ARG A 114 -6.77 16.37 -16.21
N GLN A 115 -5.48 16.47 -15.91
CA GLN A 115 -4.90 17.65 -15.24
C GLN A 115 -5.59 17.95 -13.89
N ILE A 116 -6.13 16.92 -13.23
CA ILE A 116 -6.75 17.05 -11.90
C ILE A 116 -5.65 16.93 -10.85
N TYR A 117 -5.80 17.65 -9.73
CA TYR A 117 -4.89 17.61 -8.59
C TYR A 117 -3.45 17.98 -8.93
N LEU A 118 -3.29 18.88 -9.92
CA LEU A 118 -2.00 19.50 -10.16
C LEU A 118 -1.56 20.24 -8.90
N SER A 119 -0.35 19.92 -8.47
CA SER A 119 0.34 20.57 -7.36
C SER A 119 0.77 22.00 -7.75
N THR A 120 -0.18 22.87 -8.10
CA THR A 120 0.06 24.27 -8.47
C THR A 120 -0.04 25.14 -7.23
N GLY A 121 1.08 25.74 -6.83
CA GLY A 121 1.10 26.76 -5.79
C GLY A 121 2.18 27.79 -6.12
N PRO A 122 1.97 29.07 -5.77
CA PRO A 122 2.91 30.13 -6.12
C PRO A 122 4.20 30.11 -5.29
N PHE A 123 4.24 29.34 -4.19
CA PHE A 123 5.34 29.38 -3.21
C PHE A 123 6.24 28.15 -3.24
N ASN A 124 5.68 26.95 -3.44
CA ASN A 124 6.44 25.69 -3.43
C ASN A 124 6.15 24.90 -4.71
N SER A 125 7.22 24.40 -5.32
CA SER A 125 7.20 23.38 -6.37
C SER A 125 6.80 22.01 -5.82
N GLU A 126 6.43 21.08 -6.70
CA GLU A 126 6.15 19.68 -6.32
C GLU A 126 7.40 19.03 -5.70
N HIS A 127 8.60 19.37 -6.21
CA HIS A 127 9.86 18.88 -5.66
C HIS A 127 10.10 19.38 -4.22
N GLU A 128 9.87 20.67 -3.94
CA GLU A 128 10.02 21.20 -2.57
C GLU A 128 9.04 20.57 -1.60
N ARG A 129 7.79 20.33 -2.02
CA ARG A 129 6.81 19.58 -1.19
C ARG A 129 7.24 18.14 -0.96
N PHE A 130 7.77 17.47 -1.99
CA PHE A 130 8.33 16.13 -1.85
C PHE A 130 9.43 16.11 -0.78
N VAL A 131 10.35 17.08 -0.82
CA VAL A 131 11.39 17.22 0.20
C VAL A 131 10.76 17.47 1.57
N GLN A 132 9.84 18.43 1.71
CA GLN A 132 9.19 18.75 2.99
C GLN A 132 8.54 17.52 3.65
N HIS A 133 7.86 16.68 2.87
CA HIS A 133 7.18 15.49 3.39
C HIS A 133 8.13 14.34 3.74
N PHE A 134 9.20 14.16 2.97
CA PHE A 134 10.01 12.93 3.04
C PHE A 134 11.45 13.14 3.50
N GLU A 135 11.92 14.37 3.72
CA GLU A 135 13.32 14.65 4.07
C GLU A 135 13.80 13.86 5.30
N LEU A 136 12.96 13.75 6.33
CA LEU A 136 13.31 12.98 7.54
C LEU A 136 13.52 11.50 7.24
N LEU A 137 12.67 10.91 6.39
CA LEU A 137 12.78 9.51 5.97
C LEU A 137 13.98 9.30 5.04
N LEU A 138 14.23 10.24 4.12
CA LEU A 138 15.38 10.21 3.21
C LEU A 138 16.71 10.32 3.97
N LYS A 139 16.80 11.22 4.97
CA LYS A 139 17.97 11.33 5.86
C LYS A 139 18.20 10.06 6.68
N ALA A 140 17.15 9.29 6.96
CA ALA A 140 17.21 7.99 7.61
C ALA A 140 17.45 6.82 6.63
N CYS A 141 17.60 7.08 5.32
CA CYS A 141 17.72 6.07 4.26
C CYS A 141 16.49 5.14 4.15
N LEU A 142 15.27 5.68 4.26
CA LEU A 142 14.02 4.90 4.29
C LEU A 142 13.05 5.29 3.17
N PRO A 143 12.90 4.50 2.11
CA PRO A 143 13.73 3.37 1.69
C PRO A 143 14.97 3.85 0.93
N ASP A 144 15.97 2.98 0.84
CA ASP A 144 17.17 3.23 0.04
C ASP A 144 16.83 3.56 -1.42
N HIS A 145 17.58 4.50 -2.01
CA HIS A 145 17.51 4.87 -3.42
C HIS A 145 16.19 5.49 -3.91
N VAL A 146 15.37 6.01 -3.01
CA VAL A 146 14.19 6.81 -3.38
C VAL A 146 14.56 8.28 -3.60
N SER A 147 14.00 8.87 -4.66
CA SER A 147 14.15 10.29 -4.98
C SER A 147 12.88 10.86 -5.62
N TYR A 148 12.79 12.19 -5.67
CA TYR A 148 11.72 12.87 -6.41
C TYR A 148 11.70 12.44 -7.89
N TYR A 149 12.87 12.27 -8.51
CA TYR A 149 12.96 11.83 -9.91
C TYR A 149 12.41 10.42 -10.12
N SER A 150 12.65 9.51 -9.17
CA SER A 150 12.08 8.15 -9.20
C SER A 150 10.55 8.18 -9.10
N PHE A 151 9.99 9.10 -8.29
CA PHE A 151 8.55 9.31 -8.23
C PHE A 151 7.99 9.80 -9.56
N VAL A 152 8.62 10.82 -10.16
CA VAL A 152 8.21 11.37 -11.46
C VAL A 152 8.26 10.27 -12.53
N GLU A 153 9.37 9.53 -12.62
CA GLU A 153 9.54 8.44 -13.58
C GLU A 153 8.48 7.35 -13.43
N THR A 154 8.24 6.88 -12.19
CA THR A 154 7.25 5.82 -11.91
C THR A 154 5.84 6.25 -12.32
N THR A 155 5.50 7.53 -12.15
CA THR A 155 4.14 8.05 -12.34
C THR A 155 3.90 8.69 -13.70
N ALA A 156 4.95 8.96 -14.49
CA ALA A 156 4.88 9.70 -15.76
C ALA A 156 4.00 9.03 -16.82
N HIS A 157 3.94 7.69 -16.81
CA HIS A 157 3.25 6.91 -17.85
C HIS A 157 1.97 6.24 -17.36
N ALA A 158 1.52 6.55 -16.14
CA ALA A 158 0.26 6.04 -15.62
C ALA A 158 -0.91 6.52 -16.50
N ARG A 159 -1.73 5.56 -16.94
CA ARG A 159 -2.92 5.79 -17.77
C ARG A 159 -4.13 5.05 -17.23
N LEU A 160 -5.32 5.64 -17.31
CA LEU A 160 -6.55 5.06 -16.76
C LEU A 160 -6.85 3.66 -17.34
N SER A 161 -6.55 3.46 -18.63
CA SER A 161 -6.68 2.16 -19.30
C SER A 161 -5.75 1.11 -18.70
N SER A 162 -4.48 1.44 -18.49
CA SER A 162 -3.49 0.54 -17.88
C SER A 162 -3.83 0.21 -16.42
N VAL A 163 -4.25 1.21 -15.63
CA VAL A 163 -4.63 1.03 -14.23
C VAL A 163 -5.91 0.22 -14.10
N SER A 164 -6.87 0.39 -15.02
CA SER A 164 -8.07 -0.43 -15.07
C SER A 164 -7.79 -1.88 -15.46
N MET A 165 -6.78 -2.13 -16.30
CA MET A 165 -6.35 -3.48 -16.68
C MET A 165 -5.65 -4.18 -15.51
N TYR A 166 -4.74 -3.48 -14.84
CA TYR A 166 -4.02 -3.94 -13.65
C TYR A 166 -4.63 -3.34 -12.38
N ASN A 167 -5.86 -3.75 -12.08
CA ASN A 167 -6.64 -3.17 -10.99
C ASN A 167 -6.22 -3.73 -9.62
N CYS A 168 -5.27 -3.06 -8.96
CA CYS A 168 -4.80 -3.42 -7.62
C CYS A 168 -5.91 -3.49 -6.56
N PHE A 169 -7.00 -2.74 -6.73
CA PHE A 169 -8.14 -2.81 -5.82
C PHE A 169 -8.86 -4.17 -5.91
N LYS A 170 -8.98 -4.77 -7.11
CA LYS A 170 -9.52 -6.12 -7.25
C LYS A 170 -8.61 -7.19 -6.62
N GLU A 171 -7.29 -7.01 -6.73
CA GLU A 171 -6.33 -7.90 -6.07
C GLU A 171 -6.47 -7.83 -4.54
N THR A 172 -6.65 -6.62 -4.00
CA THR A 172 -6.96 -6.40 -2.58
C THR A 172 -8.22 -7.16 -2.16
N GLN A 173 -9.32 -7.04 -2.93
CA GLN A 173 -10.56 -7.77 -2.64
C GLN A 173 -10.38 -9.30 -2.69
N ARG A 174 -9.56 -9.81 -3.62
CA ARG A 174 -9.27 -11.25 -3.72
C ARG A 174 -8.57 -11.73 -2.46
N ILE A 175 -7.49 -11.05 -2.05
CA ILE A 175 -6.71 -11.43 -0.86
C ILE A 175 -7.54 -11.26 0.41
N ALA A 176 -8.35 -10.20 0.49
CA ALA A 176 -9.20 -9.97 1.66
C ALA A 176 -10.20 -11.12 1.89
N LYS A 177 -10.78 -11.68 0.84
CA LYS A 177 -11.67 -12.86 0.93
C LYS A 177 -10.96 -14.07 1.53
N GLU A 178 -9.70 -14.30 1.15
CA GLU A 178 -8.86 -15.38 1.70
C GLU A 178 -8.55 -15.15 3.20
N LEU A 179 -8.33 -13.90 3.60
CA LEU A 179 -7.98 -13.54 4.98
C LEU A 179 -9.14 -13.61 5.98
N ARG A 180 -10.40 -13.57 5.53
CA ARG A 180 -11.57 -13.54 6.43
C ARG A 180 -11.62 -14.72 7.40
N SER A 181 -11.33 -15.94 6.93
CA SER A 181 -11.32 -17.12 7.80
C SER A 181 -10.12 -17.08 8.75
N ASN A 182 -8.97 -16.61 8.27
CA ASN A 182 -7.72 -16.52 9.01
C ASN A 182 -7.80 -15.56 10.21
N PHE A 183 -8.58 -14.47 10.11
CA PHE A 183 -8.71 -13.47 11.17
C PHE A 183 -10.00 -13.58 11.98
N SER A 184 -10.80 -14.63 11.80
CA SER A 184 -12.08 -14.82 12.51
C SER A 184 -12.03 -14.64 14.04
N ASN A 185 -10.88 -14.92 14.67
CA ASN A 185 -10.66 -14.78 16.11
C ASN A 185 -9.96 -13.46 16.53
N ASP A 186 -9.64 -12.59 15.58
CA ASP A 186 -8.95 -11.31 15.80
C ASP A 186 -9.86 -10.16 15.34
N SER A 187 -10.66 -9.63 16.28
CA SER A 187 -11.66 -8.62 16.00
C SER A 187 -11.07 -7.34 15.39
N ASP A 188 -9.87 -6.95 15.83
CA ASP A 188 -9.21 -5.72 15.38
C ASP A 188 -8.71 -5.88 13.94
N LYS A 189 -8.04 -6.99 13.62
CA LYS A 189 -7.63 -7.28 12.24
C LYS A 189 -8.83 -7.47 11.32
N MET A 190 -9.93 -8.07 11.79
CA MET A 190 -11.15 -8.18 10.99
C MET A 190 -11.81 -6.83 10.73
N ALA A 191 -11.81 -5.93 11.72
CA ALA A 191 -12.34 -4.58 11.54
C ALA A 191 -11.52 -3.80 10.51
N GLU A 192 -10.18 -3.89 10.58
CA GLU A 192 -9.29 -3.26 9.61
C GLU A 192 -9.44 -3.88 8.21
N LEU A 193 -9.50 -5.21 8.11
CA LEU A 193 -9.71 -5.91 6.85
C LEU A 193 -11.00 -5.46 6.16
N ARG A 194 -12.09 -5.28 6.92
CA ARG A 194 -13.37 -4.77 6.40
C ARG A 194 -13.25 -3.35 5.86
N ARG A 195 -12.54 -2.46 6.57
CA ARG A 195 -12.33 -1.08 6.10
C ARG A 195 -11.54 -1.03 4.80
N ILE A 196 -10.45 -1.79 4.72
CA ILE A 196 -9.62 -1.92 3.52
C ILE A 196 -10.41 -2.50 2.35
N GLU A 197 -11.24 -3.51 2.60
CA GLU A 197 -12.10 -4.11 1.58
C GLU A 197 -13.13 -3.10 1.05
N GLN A 198 -13.74 -2.28 1.92
CA GLN A 198 -14.64 -1.21 1.50
C GLN A 198 -13.95 -0.20 0.59
N VAL A 199 -12.75 0.28 0.97
CA VAL A 199 -11.99 1.21 0.14
C VAL A 199 -11.68 0.58 -1.23
N ALA A 200 -11.23 -0.68 -1.25
CA ALA A 200 -10.91 -1.39 -2.48
C ALA A 200 -12.15 -1.53 -3.39
N GLU A 201 -13.30 -1.89 -2.83
CA GLU A 201 -14.54 -2.02 -3.59
C GLU A 201 -14.96 -0.71 -4.25
N HIS A 202 -15.02 0.37 -3.47
CA HIS A 202 -15.44 1.68 -3.97
C HIS A 202 -14.46 2.20 -5.02
N ASN A 203 -13.16 2.07 -4.80
CA ASN A 203 -12.15 2.53 -5.75
C ASN A 203 -12.12 1.68 -7.03
N SER A 204 -12.36 0.37 -6.95
CA SER A 204 -12.51 -0.49 -8.12
C SER A 204 -13.69 -0.06 -9.00
N VAL A 205 -14.82 0.28 -8.38
CA VAL A 205 -16.02 0.80 -9.07
C VAL A 205 -15.74 2.18 -9.67
N ALA A 206 -15.18 3.10 -8.88
CA ALA A 206 -14.84 4.46 -9.32
C ALA A 206 -13.89 4.42 -10.52
N LEU A 207 -12.81 3.63 -10.45
CA LEU A 207 -11.86 3.45 -11.55
C LEU A 207 -12.55 2.92 -12.81
N SER A 208 -13.42 1.91 -12.67
CA SER A 208 -14.18 1.37 -13.81
C SER A 208 -15.11 2.41 -14.44
N LEU A 209 -15.76 3.22 -13.60
CA LEU A 209 -16.65 4.31 -14.03
C LEU A 209 -15.87 5.41 -14.76
N ILE A 210 -14.75 5.84 -14.20
CA ILE A 210 -13.86 6.86 -14.77
C ILE A 210 -13.29 6.38 -16.11
N SER A 211 -12.81 5.15 -16.20
CA SER A 211 -12.23 4.61 -17.43
C SER A 211 -13.27 4.46 -18.55
N ARG A 212 -14.53 4.12 -18.21
CA ARG A 212 -15.60 3.95 -19.19
C ARG A 212 -16.28 5.26 -19.59
N LEU A 213 -16.71 6.05 -18.62
CA LEU A 213 -17.46 7.30 -18.86
C LEU A 213 -16.53 8.48 -19.10
N GLY A 214 -15.33 8.45 -18.56
CA GLY A 214 -14.43 9.58 -18.61
C GLY A 214 -13.94 9.91 -20.03
N ALA A 215 -13.83 8.92 -20.92
CA ALA A 215 -13.54 9.19 -22.33
C ALA A 215 -14.70 9.89 -23.06
N VAL A 216 -15.91 9.88 -22.48
CA VAL A 216 -17.16 10.34 -23.09
C VAL A 216 -17.69 11.62 -22.43
N ASP A 217 -17.41 11.83 -21.14
CA ASP A 217 -17.99 12.89 -20.32
C ASP A 217 -16.92 13.71 -19.58
N ALA A 218 -16.67 14.92 -20.09
CA ALA A 218 -15.73 15.88 -19.51
C ALA A 218 -16.25 16.55 -18.22
N SER A 219 -17.54 16.42 -17.89
CA SER A 219 -18.14 17.03 -16.68
C SER A 219 -17.91 16.20 -15.41
N LEU A 220 -17.35 15.01 -15.56
CA LEU A 220 -17.14 14.03 -14.50
C LEU A 220 -16.06 14.51 -13.52
N LYS A 221 -16.48 14.85 -12.30
CA LYS A 221 -15.61 15.25 -11.20
C LYS A 221 -15.26 14.05 -10.34
N VAL A 222 -13.98 13.91 -10.01
CA VAL A 222 -13.47 12.87 -9.11
C VAL A 222 -12.94 13.56 -7.86
N GLN A 223 -13.48 13.22 -6.69
CA GLN A 223 -13.06 13.68 -5.37
C GLN A 223 -12.51 12.50 -4.57
N PHE A 224 -11.71 12.78 -3.55
CA PHE A 224 -11.15 11.76 -2.65
C PHE A 224 -11.57 12.09 -1.22
N GLU A 225 -12.19 11.13 -0.55
CA GLU A 225 -12.74 11.27 0.81
C GLU A 225 -12.27 10.10 1.69
N PHE A 226 -12.15 10.30 3.00
CA PHE A 226 -11.68 9.29 3.97
C PHE A 226 -12.85 8.68 4.75
N SER A 227 -13.92 8.30 4.04
CA SER A 227 -15.18 7.83 4.65
C SER A 227 -15.07 6.43 5.29
N HIS A 228 -14.25 5.55 4.72
CA HIS A 228 -14.15 4.14 5.13
C HIS A 228 -12.87 3.84 5.91
N HIS A 229 -11.84 4.67 5.76
CA HIS A 229 -10.51 4.39 6.27
C HIS A 229 -9.75 5.69 6.54
N PRO A 230 -9.05 5.83 7.68
CA PRO A 230 -8.42 7.10 8.09
C PRO A 230 -7.33 7.60 7.14
N PHE A 231 -6.60 6.68 6.48
CA PHE A 231 -5.48 7.04 5.61
C PHE A 231 -5.53 6.43 4.20
N PHE A 232 -6.62 5.75 3.82
CA PHE A 232 -6.80 5.26 2.45
C PHE A 232 -8.04 5.91 1.87
N ALA A 233 -7.81 6.78 0.88
CA ALA A 233 -8.86 7.57 0.28
C ALA A 233 -9.80 6.72 -0.57
N THR A 234 -11.07 7.11 -0.57
CA THR A 234 -12.12 6.58 -1.43
C THR A 234 -12.45 7.61 -2.50
N ALA A 235 -12.36 7.20 -3.76
CA ALA A 235 -12.69 8.03 -4.91
C ALA A 235 -14.21 8.15 -5.06
N VAL A 236 -14.72 9.37 -5.01
CA VAL A 236 -16.12 9.72 -5.20
C VAL A 236 -16.27 10.39 -6.56
N VAL A 237 -17.11 9.80 -7.42
CA VAL A 237 -17.31 10.26 -8.79
C VAL A 237 -18.70 10.88 -8.92
N LYS A 238 -18.75 12.16 -9.29
CA LYS A 238 -20.00 12.93 -9.44
C LYS A 238 -20.09 13.51 -10.86
N ARG A 239 -21.31 13.56 -11.40
CA ARG A 239 -21.60 14.39 -12.59
C ARG A 239 -21.87 15.82 -12.11
N SER A 240 -21.33 16.80 -12.84
CA SER A 240 -21.56 18.22 -12.54
C SER A 240 -22.95 18.66 -12.96
#